data_AF-A0A1F8AZ47-F1
#
_entry.id   AF-A0A1F8AZ47-F1
#
_cell.length_a   1.000
_cell.length_b   1.000
_cell.length_c   1.000
_cell.angle_alpha   90.00
_cell.angle_beta   90.00
_cell.angle_gamma   90.00
#
_symmetry.space_group_name_H-M   'P 1'
#
loop_
_entity.id
_entity.type
_entity.pdbx_description
1 polymer ?
#
loop_
_entity_poly.entity_id
_entity_poly.type
_entity_poly.pdbx_seq_one_letter_code
_entity_poly.pdbx_strand_id
1 'polypeptide(L)'
;MNKKLIIVFSILALVIIAFAVNYLFSSSIKLNPPIFITGTIVTEKGTVIENVTKNIEVDAPAYLRVKKEGGILSGSEIKVVYHTGEAPCVNPIQSAFDIRKGNTIEVRGVATADDTISTCESKDYYIKILGAADSPQPQGAKISTEQECKSLRGQWRWDNCVLPASDVGKECRNDDECQAACIAELTPQEKKLLSEGPGKYSFGKVGHCSEFVFGCYARVNNGKVDGILCAD
;
A
#
# COMPACT_ATOMS: atom_id res chain seq x y z
N MET A 1 35.85 66.08 4.87
CA MET A 1 35.06 64.81 4.85
C MET A 1 34.19 64.77 6.10
N ASN A 2 32.87 64.72 5.92
CA ASN A 2 31.92 65.01 7.00
C ASN A 2 31.77 63.79 7.92
N LYS A 3 32.15 63.91 9.22
CA LYS A 3 32.14 62.78 10.18
C LYS A 3 30.77 62.09 10.26
N LYS A 4 29.69 62.82 10.04
CA LYS A 4 28.31 62.28 10.00
C LYS A 4 28.08 61.33 8.82
N LEU A 5 28.70 61.58 7.66
CA LEU A 5 28.54 60.75 6.46
C LEU A 5 29.21 59.37 6.64
N ILE A 6 30.38 59.34 7.28
CA ILE A 6 31.14 58.10 7.53
C ILE A 6 30.36 57.16 8.46
N ILE A 7 29.72 57.70 9.50
CA ILE A 7 28.93 56.91 10.46
C ILE A 7 27.72 56.25 9.78
N VAL A 8 27.05 56.96 8.87
CA VAL A 8 25.87 56.43 8.16
C VAL A 8 26.25 55.27 7.23
N PHE A 9 27.36 55.38 6.50
CA PHE A 9 27.82 54.29 5.63
C PHE A 9 28.27 53.05 6.41
N SER A 10 28.91 53.22 7.57
CA SER A 10 29.31 52.09 8.41
C SER A 10 28.11 51.34 8.99
N ILE A 11 27.05 52.04 9.41
CA ILE A 11 25.84 51.41 9.93
C ILE A 11 25.11 50.65 8.81
N LEU A 12 25.00 51.25 7.62
CA LEU A 12 24.34 50.62 6.48
C LEU A 12 25.06 49.34 6.02
N ALA A 13 26.40 49.35 5.98
CA ALA A 13 27.18 48.17 5.66
C ALA A 13 26.98 47.03 6.67
N LEU A 14 26.91 47.37 7.97
CA LEU A 14 26.67 46.39 9.05
C LEU A 14 25.28 45.75 8.94
N VAL A 15 24.25 46.52 8.59
CA VAL A 15 22.89 46.01 8.37
C VAL A 15 22.84 45.07 7.16
N ILE A 16 23.51 45.42 6.06
CA ILE A 16 23.56 44.57 4.86
C ILE A 16 24.28 43.24 5.17
N ILE A 17 25.40 43.29 5.90
CA ILE A 17 26.12 42.07 6.31
C ILE A 17 25.25 41.22 7.23
N ALA A 18 24.57 41.81 8.21
CA ALA A 18 23.66 41.08 9.09
C ALA A 18 22.49 40.42 8.32
N PHE A 19 21.95 41.11 7.30
CA PHE A 19 20.93 40.54 6.43
C PHE A 19 21.47 39.40 5.56
N ALA A 20 22.64 39.57 4.94
CA ALA A 20 23.27 38.53 4.13
C ALA A 20 23.63 37.28 4.95
N VAL A 21 24.12 37.46 6.17
CA VAL A 21 24.42 36.38 7.11
C VAL A 21 23.12 35.66 7.51
N ASN A 22 22.05 36.37 7.87
CA ASN A 22 20.75 35.73 8.14
C ASN A 22 20.19 35.00 6.91
N TYR A 23 20.38 35.52 5.70
CA TYR A 23 19.93 34.87 4.48
C TYR A 23 20.72 33.58 4.18
N LEU A 24 22.03 33.59 4.46
CA LEU A 24 22.89 32.41 4.34
C LEU A 24 22.58 31.35 5.40
N PHE A 25 22.24 31.74 6.64
CA PHE A 25 21.88 30.80 7.71
C PHE A 25 20.40 30.35 7.68
N SER A 26 19.51 31.04 6.97
CA SER A 26 18.11 30.60 6.80
C SER A 26 17.96 29.47 5.77
N SER A 27 19.02 29.16 5.01
CA SER A 27 19.11 27.94 4.21
C SER A 27 19.47 26.77 5.13
N SER A 28 18.58 26.45 6.09
CA SER A 28 18.68 25.23 6.87
C SER A 28 18.60 24.06 5.90
N ILE A 29 19.75 23.51 5.52
CA ILE A 29 19.84 22.20 4.89
C ILE A 29 19.21 21.25 5.92
N LYS A 30 17.95 20.88 5.71
CA LYS A 30 17.33 19.77 6.44
C LYS A 30 18.06 18.52 6.00
N LEU A 31 19.18 18.24 6.65
CA LEU A 31 19.81 16.92 6.68
C LEU A 31 18.86 16.02 7.46
N ASN A 32 17.73 15.65 6.85
CA ASN A 32 16.99 14.50 7.30
C ASN A 32 17.79 13.30 6.77
N PRO A 33 18.54 12.59 7.62
CA PRO A 33 19.24 11.40 7.15
C PRO A 33 18.21 10.42 6.59
N PRO A 34 18.55 9.68 5.52
CA PRO A 34 17.65 8.68 4.99
C PRO A 34 17.37 7.63 6.08
N ILE A 35 16.11 7.25 6.18
CA ILE A 35 15.58 6.22 7.09
C ILE A 35 16.23 4.87 6.79
N PHE A 36 16.57 4.62 5.52
CA PHE A 36 17.12 3.36 5.07
C PHE A 36 18.49 3.51 4.41
N ILE A 37 19.26 2.42 4.43
CA ILE A 37 20.47 2.27 3.62
C ILE A 37 20.04 1.70 2.27
N THR A 38 20.30 2.43 1.19
CA THR A 38 19.99 2.00 -0.18
C THR A 38 20.54 0.60 -0.48
N GLY A 39 19.71 -0.25 -1.08
CA GLY A 39 20.04 -1.64 -1.44
C GLY A 39 19.81 -2.66 -0.34
N THR A 40 19.46 -2.24 0.89
CA THR A 40 19.16 -3.19 1.97
C THR A 40 17.75 -3.75 1.87
N ILE A 41 17.59 -5.04 2.19
CA ILE A 41 16.27 -5.62 2.35
C ILE A 41 15.74 -5.21 3.71
N VAL A 42 14.56 -4.62 3.73
CA VAL A 42 13.90 -4.12 4.94
C VAL A 42 12.52 -4.75 5.10
N THR A 43 12.08 -4.85 6.34
CA THR A 43 10.70 -5.23 6.69
C THR A 43 10.17 -4.22 7.67
N GLU A 44 9.08 -3.55 7.28
CA GLU A 44 8.57 -2.40 8.02
C GLU A 44 7.05 -2.48 8.20
N LYS A 45 6.58 -1.91 9.31
CA LYS A 45 5.15 -1.82 9.62
C LYS A 45 4.71 -0.37 9.59
N GLY A 46 3.45 -0.15 9.25
CA GLY A 46 2.88 1.18 9.32
C GLY A 46 1.43 1.27 8.90
N THR A 47 0.86 2.45 9.07
CA THR A 47 -0.51 2.77 8.66
C THR A 47 -0.48 3.53 7.34
N VAL A 48 -1.27 3.08 6.37
CA VAL A 48 -1.39 3.68 5.06
C VAL A 48 -2.05 5.06 5.18
N ILE A 49 -1.33 6.09 4.77
CA ILE A 49 -1.82 7.48 4.71
C ILE A 49 -2.61 7.66 3.41
N GLU A 50 -2.10 7.11 2.32
CA GLU A 50 -2.63 7.31 0.98
C GLU A 50 -2.18 6.19 0.05
N ASN A 51 -3.05 5.79 -0.89
CA ASN A 51 -2.72 4.89 -1.98
C ASN A 51 -2.78 5.68 -3.30
N VAL A 52 -1.62 5.96 -3.88
CA VAL A 52 -1.49 6.80 -5.08
C VAL A 52 -1.50 5.91 -6.31
N THR A 53 -2.69 5.78 -6.91
CA THR A 53 -2.95 5.00 -8.14
C THR A 53 -3.51 5.84 -9.28
N LYS A 54 -4.15 6.97 -8.97
CA LYS A 54 -4.71 7.92 -9.94
C LYS A 54 -3.63 8.95 -10.30
N ASN A 55 -3.40 9.17 -11.59
CA ASN A 55 -2.30 9.94 -12.19
C ASN A 55 -1.06 9.10 -12.56
N ILE A 56 -1.27 7.86 -12.98
CA ILE A 56 -0.35 7.20 -13.90
C ILE A 56 -0.47 7.93 -15.25
N GLU A 57 0.17 9.10 -15.37
CA GLU A 57 0.81 9.42 -16.66
C GLU A 57 1.65 8.20 -17.02
N VAL A 58 1.73 7.86 -18.30
CA VAL A 58 2.06 6.52 -18.83
C VAL A 58 3.29 5.83 -18.18
N ASP A 59 4.16 6.59 -17.50
CA ASP A 59 5.42 6.16 -16.88
C ASP A 59 5.50 6.29 -15.34
N ALA A 60 4.46 6.74 -14.64
CA ALA A 60 4.55 7.00 -13.19
C ALA A 60 4.29 5.73 -12.34
N PRO A 61 5.10 5.48 -11.29
CA PRO A 61 4.90 4.33 -10.41
C PRO A 61 3.65 4.48 -9.54
N ALA A 62 2.98 3.37 -9.25
CA ALA A 62 1.96 3.33 -8.18
C ALA A 62 2.65 3.05 -6.85
N TYR A 63 2.24 3.78 -5.81
CA TYR A 63 2.87 3.68 -4.51
C TYR A 63 1.92 3.99 -3.35
N LEU A 64 2.28 3.49 -2.17
CA LEU A 64 1.65 3.84 -0.90
C LEU A 64 2.49 4.89 -0.19
N ARG A 65 1.82 5.84 0.46
CA ARG A 65 2.42 6.65 1.52
C ARG A 65 2.05 6.02 2.84
N VAL A 66 3.05 5.68 3.64
CA VAL A 66 2.87 4.88 4.86
C VAL A 66 3.50 5.61 6.03
N LYS A 67 2.74 5.76 7.11
CA LYS A 67 3.26 6.26 8.38
C LYS A 67 3.87 5.09 9.14
N LYS A 68 5.20 5.08 9.27
CA LYS A 68 5.96 4.03 9.94
C LYS A 68 5.52 3.87 11.39
N GLU A 69 5.44 2.62 11.85
CA GLU A 69 5.14 2.25 13.22
C GLU A 69 6.29 1.44 13.84
N GLY A 70 6.66 1.80 15.06
CA GLY A 70 7.72 1.11 15.80
C GLY A 70 9.14 1.54 15.42
N GLY A 71 10.09 1.20 16.29
CA GLY A 71 11.49 1.58 16.16
C GLY A 71 11.77 3.07 16.40
N ILE A 72 13.02 3.47 16.14
CA ILE A 72 13.55 4.81 16.44
C ILE A 72 12.91 5.90 15.57
N LEU A 73 12.41 5.54 14.38
CA LEU A 73 11.84 6.45 13.39
C LEU A 73 10.32 6.28 13.26
N SER A 74 9.66 5.81 14.33
CA SER A 74 8.21 5.70 14.38
C SER A 74 7.55 7.06 14.14
N GLY A 75 6.52 7.09 13.30
CA GLY A 75 5.81 8.29 12.89
C GLY A 75 6.36 8.96 11.64
N SER A 76 7.54 8.58 11.16
CA SER A 76 8.08 9.03 9.87
C SER A 76 7.25 8.49 8.71
N GLU A 77 7.27 9.20 7.59
CA GLU A 77 6.62 8.77 6.36
C GLU A 77 7.61 8.01 5.47
N ILE A 78 7.17 6.88 4.92
CA ILE A 78 7.91 6.10 3.92
C ILE A 78 7.04 5.93 2.68
N LYS A 79 7.70 5.77 1.53
CA LYS A 79 7.05 5.48 0.25
C LYS A 79 7.22 4.01 -0.08
N VAL A 80 6.15 3.31 -0.45
CA VAL A 80 6.21 1.90 -0.87
C VAL A 80 5.79 1.79 -2.32
N VAL A 81 6.74 1.53 -3.22
CA VAL A 81 6.49 1.34 -4.65
C VAL A 81 6.16 -0.13 -4.92
N TYR A 82 4.99 -0.37 -5.50
CA TYR A 82 4.50 -1.72 -5.83
C TYR A 82 4.13 -1.90 -7.30
N HIS A 83 4.19 -0.83 -8.09
CA HIS A 83 4.05 -0.89 -9.54
C HIS A 83 4.95 0.18 -10.16
N THR A 84 5.72 -0.15 -11.18
CA THR A 84 6.75 0.73 -11.76
C THR A 84 6.38 1.36 -13.11
N GLY A 85 5.11 1.27 -13.52
CA GLY A 85 4.66 1.77 -14.83
C GLY A 85 4.98 0.74 -15.92
N GLU A 86 5.79 1.11 -16.91
CA GLU A 86 6.18 0.23 -18.01
C GLU A 86 7.24 -0.83 -17.62
N ALA A 87 8.02 -0.58 -16.57
CA ALA A 87 9.05 -1.53 -16.15
C ALA A 87 8.41 -2.78 -15.51
N PRO A 88 8.85 -4.00 -15.86
CA PRO A 88 8.29 -5.23 -15.33
C PRO A 88 8.56 -5.34 -13.84
N CYS A 89 7.49 -5.20 -13.05
CA CYS A 89 7.52 -5.49 -11.62
C CYS A 89 7.47 -7.01 -11.43
N VAL A 90 8.49 -7.61 -10.80
CA VAL A 90 8.60 -9.06 -10.61
C VAL A 90 7.51 -9.60 -9.68
N ASN A 91 7.03 -8.76 -8.77
CA ASN A 91 5.87 -9.03 -7.93
C ASN A 91 4.79 -7.95 -8.10
N PRO A 92 3.87 -8.08 -9.07
CA PRO A 92 2.72 -7.20 -9.16
C PRO A 92 1.78 -7.54 -8.00
N ILE A 93 1.87 -6.78 -6.91
CA ILE A 93 1.10 -7.06 -5.70
C ILE A 93 -0.38 -6.75 -5.96
N GLN A 94 -1.17 -7.77 -6.31
CA GLN A 94 -2.61 -7.66 -6.54
C GLN A 94 -3.37 -7.19 -5.29
N SER A 95 -2.89 -7.51 -4.08
CA SER A 95 -3.50 -7.03 -2.84
C SER A 95 -3.39 -5.51 -2.66
N ALA A 96 -2.47 -4.84 -3.37
CA ALA A 96 -2.29 -3.39 -3.26
C ALA A 96 -3.45 -2.57 -3.83
N PHE A 97 -4.29 -3.17 -4.68
CA PHE A 97 -5.53 -2.54 -5.17
C PHE A 97 -6.60 -2.42 -4.08
N ASP A 98 -6.58 -3.30 -3.07
CA ASP A 98 -7.50 -3.29 -1.94
C ASP A 98 -6.98 -2.46 -0.74
N ILE A 99 -5.72 -2.00 -0.81
CA ILE A 99 -5.12 -1.21 0.25
C ILE A 99 -5.73 0.19 0.26
N ARG A 100 -6.33 0.55 1.40
CA ARG A 100 -6.99 1.84 1.65
C ARG A 100 -6.25 2.63 2.71
N LYS A 101 -6.46 3.95 2.68
CA LYS A 101 -6.09 4.84 3.78
C LYS A 101 -6.62 4.30 5.10
N GLY A 102 -5.75 4.25 6.10
CA GLY A 102 -6.04 3.73 7.44
C GLY A 102 -5.75 2.24 7.63
N ASN A 103 -5.49 1.46 6.57
CA ASN A 103 -5.05 0.08 6.75
C ASN A 103 -3.67 0.04 7.40
N THR A 104 -3.49 -0.85 8.38
CA THR A 104 -2.16 -1.19 8.89
C THR A 104 -1.56 -2.26 7.97
N ILE A 105 -0.29 -2.13 7.61
CA ILE A 105 0.40 -3.05 6.71
C ILE A 105 1.77 -3.46 7.27
N GLU A 106 2.24 -4.62 6.82
CA GLU A 106 3.64 -5.01 6.86
C GLU A 106 4.16 -5.08 5.42
N VAL A 107 5.27 -4.41 5.15
CA VAL A 107 5.92 -4.42 3.83
C VAL A 107 7.30 -5.03 3.96
N ARG A 108 7.66 -5.90 3.01
CA ARG A 108 9.02 -6.37 2.79
C ARG A 108 9.47 -6.03 1.39
N GLY A 109 10.62 -5.38 1.26
CA GLY A 109 11.18 -4.99 -0.03
C GLY A 109 12.62 -4.51 0.09
N VAL A 110 13.15 -3.96 -1.00
CA VAL A 110 14.47 -3.33 -1.00
C VAL A 110 14.34 -1.82 -0.78
N ALA A 111 15.13 -1.28 0.12
CA ALA A 111 15.25 0.15 0.33
C ALA A 111 15.93 0.80 -0.88
N THR A 112 15.29 1.83 -1.43
CA THR A 112 15.85 2.70 -2.46
C THR A 112 16.13 4.10 -1.87
N ALA A 113 16.51 5.06 -2.70
CA ALA A 113 16.68 6.44 -2.26
C ALA A 113 15.37 7.03 -1.69
N ASP A 114 15.49 8.12 -0.93
CA ASP A 114 14.37 8.94 -0.45
C ASP A 114 13.31 8.15 0.34
N ASP A 115 13.77 7.35 1.31
CA ASP A 115 12.90 6.64 2.26
C ASP A 115 11.86 5.73 1.58
N THR A 116 12.24 5.22 0.41
CA THR A 116 11.38 4.41 -0.44
C THR A 116 11.73 2.94 -0.30
N ILE A 117 10.72 2.08 -0.28
CA ILE A 117 10.83 0.63 -0.36
C ILE A 117 10.23 0.19 -1.70
N SER A 118 11.01 -0.50 -2.53
CA SER A 118 10.51 -1.14 -3.75
C SER A 118 10.21 -2.61 -3.47
N THR A 119 9.00 -3.04 -3.83
CA THR A 119 8.62 -4.46 -3.79
C THR A 119 8.75 -5.15 -5.14
N CYS A 120 9.22 -4.45 -6.17
CA CYS A 120 9.23 -4.95 -7.54
C CYS A 120 10.44 -5.82 -7.92
N GLU A 121 11.52 -5.81 -7.15
CA GLU A 121 12.78 -6.49 -7.53
C GLU A 121 12.81 -7.99 -7.22
N SER A 122 11.83 -8.54 -6.47
CA SER A 122 11.81 -9.96 -6.10
C SER A 122 10.40 -10.49 -5.86
N LYS A 123 10.20 -11.78 -6.13
CA LYS A 123 8.96 -12.51 -5.82
C LYS A 123 8.74 -12.70 -4.31
N ASP A 124 9.81 -12.62 -3.51
CA ASP A 124 9.74 -12.81 -2.06
C ASP A 124 9.37 -11.52 -1.30
N TYR A 125 9.20 -10.41 -2.02
CA TYR A 125 8.78 -9.14 -1.46
C TYR A 125 7.26 -9.10 -1.34
N TYR A 126 6.70 -8.33 -0.42
CA TYR A 126 5.25 -8.34 -0.20
C TYR A 126 4.76 -7.07 0.48
N ILE A 127 3.44 -6.85 0.36
CA ILE A 127 2.68 -5.93 1.19
C ILE A 127 1.50 -6.72 1.74
N LYS A 128 1.44 -6.84 3.07
CA LYS A 128 0.46 -7.60 3.82
C LYS A 128 -0.39 -6.65 4.63
N ILE A 129 -1.71 -6.75 4.54
CA ILE A 129 -2.60 -5.93 5.37
C ILE A 129 -2.74 -6.61 6.73
N LEU A 130 -2.25 -5.95 7.78
CA LEU A 130 -2.35 -6.44 9.14
C LEU A 130 -3.75 -6.17 9.69
N GLY A 131 -4.43 -7.23 10.13
CA GLY A 131 -5.78 -7.13 10.71
C GLY A 131 -6.91 -7.08 9.69
N ALA A 132 -6.61 -7.04 8.39
CA ALA A 132 -7.51 -7.66 7.43
C ALA A 132 -7.43 -9.17 7.68
N ALA A 133 -8.56 -9.86 7.65
CA ALA A 133 -8.56 -11.32 7.62
C ALA A 133 -7.84 -11.75 6.34
N ASP A 134 -6.52 -11.93 6.41
CA ASP A 134 -5.71 -12.58 5.39
C ASP A 134 -6.19 -14.02 5.28
N SER A 135 -7.23 -14.26 4.50
CA SER A 135 -7.84 -15.58 4.33
C SER A 135 -8.47 -16.13 5.63
N PRO A 136 -9.60 -16.84 5.56
CA PRO A 136 -10.10 -17.60 6.69
C PRO A 136 -9.31 -18.87 6.83
N GLN A 137 -8.07 -18.76 7.28
CA GLN A 137 -7.58 -19.89 8.07
C GLN A 137 -8.27 -19.80 9.43
N PRO A 138 -9.05 -20.82 9.85
CA PRO A 138 -9.36 -20.98 11.26
C PRO A 138 -8.07 -20.86 12.06
N GLN A 139 -8.05 -19.86 12.93
CA GLN A 139 -6.91 -19.53 13.77
C GLN A 139 -6.53 -20.76 14.59
N GLY A 140 -5.35 -21.34 14.36
CA GLY A 140 -4.76 -22.32 15.28
C GLY A 140 -3.91 -23.45 14.70
N ALA A 141 -3.97 -23.76 13.40
CA ALA A 141 -3.18 -24.84 12.82
C ALA A 141 -2.15 -24.32 11.81
N LYS A 142 -0.85 -24.48 12.12
CA LYS A 142 0.24 -24.24 11.16
C LYS A 142 0.32 -25.44 10.22
N ILE A 143 -0.54 -25.47 9.21
CA ILE A 143 -0.52 -26.51 8.18
C ILE A 143 0.74 -26.32 7.33
N SER A 144 1.73 -27.20 7.52
CA SER A 144 3.05 -27.06 6.89
C SER A 144 3.25 -27.94 5.66
N THR A 145 2.26 -28.76 5.30
CA THR A 145 2.35 -29.66 4.15
C THR A 145 1.11 -29.62 3.28
N GLU A 146 1.30 -29.77 1.97
CA GLU A 146 0.21 -29.90 1.01
C GLU A 146 -0.73 -31.07 1.33
N GLN A 147 -0.18 -32.18 1.82
CA GLN A 147 -0.95 -33.38 2.14
C GLN A 147 -1.88 -33.16 3.34
N GLU A 148 -1.41 -32.45 4.36
CA GLU A 148 -2.24 -32.03 5.49
C GLU A 148 -3.31 -31.01 5.06
N CYS A 149 -2.98 -30.10 4.15
CA CYS A 149 -3.96 -29.18 3.60
C CYS A 149 -5.11 -29.90 2.88
N LYS A 150 -4.75 -30.87 2.02
CA LYS A 150 -5.71 -31.70 1.29
C LYS A 150 -6.59 -32.54 2.22
N SER A 151 -6.05 -33.06 3.33
CA SER A 151 -6.84 -33.84 4.29
C SER A 151 -7.94 -33.01 4.96
N LEU A 152 -7.72 -31.69 5.07
CA LEU A 152 -8.68 -30.70 5.55
C LEU A 152 -9.56 -30.10 4.44
N ARG A 153 -9.52 -30.67 3.23
CA ARG A 153 -10.19 -30.16 2.02
C ARG A 153 -9.73 -28.75 1.60
N GLY A 154 -8.58 -28.32 2.09
CA GLY A 154 -7.96 -27.07 1.67
C GLY A 154 -7.30 -27.18 0.30
N GLN A 155 -7.00 -26.02 -0.27
CA GLN A 155 -6.22 -25.87 -1.49
C GLN A 155 -4.82 -25.35 -1.17
N TRP A 156 -3.80 -26.05 -1.64
CA TRP A 156 -2.40 -25.61 -1.49
C TRP A 156 -2.05 -24.58 -2.57
N ARG A 157 -1.62 -23.39 -2.15
CA ARG A 157 -1.28 -22.26 -3.01
C ARG A 157 -0.13 -21.47 -2.41
N TRP A 158 0.89 -21.18 -3.22
CA TRP A 158 2.07 -20.39 -2.83
C TRP A 158 2.65 -20.76 -1.45
N ASP A 159 2.87 -22.06 -1.24
CA ASP A 159 3.39 -22.63 0.00
C ASP A 159 2.53 -22.38 1.26
N ASN A 160 1.25 -22.09 1.07
CA ASN A 160 0.25 -21.97 2.13
C ASN A 160 -0.97 -22.86 1.86
N CYS A 161 -1.64 -23.24 2.95
CA CYS A 161 -2.93 -23.91 2.89
C CYS A 161 -4.07 -22.91 3.00
N VAL A 162 -4.94 -22.87 1.99
CA VAL A 162 -6.20 -22.13 2.04
C VAL A 162 -7.32 -23.11 2.38
N LEU A 163 -7.91 -22.95 3.56
CA LEU A 163 -9.02 -23.78 4.00
C LEU A 163 -10.37 -23.21 3.49
N PRO A 164 -11.36 -24.08 3.23
CA PRO A 164 -12.69 -23.61 2.85
C PRO A 164 -13.34 -22.86 4.01
N ALA A 165 -13.97 -21.73 3.69
CA ALA A 165 -14.80 -21.00 4.64
C ALA A 165 -16.06 -21.80 4.99
N SER A 166 -16.43 -21.79 6.28
CA SER A 166 -17.59 -22.52 6.78
C SER A 166 -18.92 -21.80 6.56
N ASP A 167 -18.89 -20.50 6.26
CA ASP A 167 -20.05 -19.65 6.04
C ASP A 167 -20.37 -19.43 4.56
N VAL A 168 -19.85 -20.29 3.68
CA VAL A 168 -20.12 -20.26 2.23
C VAL A 168 -21.62 -20.13 1.92
N GLY A 169 -21.95 -19.21 1.02
CA GLY A 169 -23.31 -18.95 0.56
C GLY A 169 -24.13 -17.99 1.44
N LYS A 170 -23.66 -17.67 2.66
CA LYS A 170 -24.30 -16.67 3.54
C LYS A 170 -24.34 -15.31 2.83
N GLU A 171 -25.48 -14.62 2.85
CA GLU A 171 -25.59 -13.25 2.33
C GLU A 171 -24.70 -12.27 3.11
N CYS A 172 -24.13 -11.29 2.41
CA CYS A 172 -23.23 -10.31 2.99
C CYS A 172 -23.28 -8.98 2.22
N ARG A 173 -22.87 -7.89 2.89
CA ARG A 173 -22.69 -6.56 2.28
C ARG A 173 -21.25 -6.06 2.38
N ASN A 174 -20.41 -6.75 3.13
CA ASN A 174 -19.00 -6.47 3.33
C ASN A 174 -18.22 -7.77 3.58
N ASP A 175 -16.92 -7.73 3.37
CA ASP A 175 -16.02 -8.87 3.63
C ASP A 175 -15.95 -9.26 5.11
N ASP A 176 -16.14 -8.32 6.06
CA ASP A 176 -16.09 -8.60 7.50
C ASP A 176 -17.29 -9.40 8.02
N GLU A 177 -18.31 -9.59 7.19
CA GLU A 177 -19.44 -10.49 7.45
C GLU A 177 -19.16 -11.94 7.04
N CYS A 178 -18.04 -12.18 6.35
CA CYS A 178 -17.62 -13.47 5.82
C CYS A 178 -16.30 -13.93 6.43
N GLN A 179 -16.10 -15.24 6.50
CA GLN A 179 -14.80 -15.80 6.79
C GLN A 179 -13.86 -15.53 5.60
N ALA A 180 -14.31 -15.74 4.35
CA ALA A 180 -13.49 -15.54 3.15
C ALA A 180 -13.62 -14.14 2.54
N ALA A 181 -14.54 -14.00 1.58
CA ALA A 181 -14.81 -12.76 0.89
C ALA A 181 -16.31 -12.69 0.60
N CYS A 182 -16.84 -11.47 0.59
CA CYS A 182 -18.18 -11.19 0.14
C CYS A 182 -18.17 -10.93 -1.37
N ILE A 183 -18.67 -11.88 -2.16
CA ILE A 183 -18.62 -11.81 -3.63
C ILE A 183 -20.02 -11.66 -4.22
N ALA A 184 -20.17 -10.86 -5.27
CA ALA A 184 -21.42 -10.72 -6.00
C ALA A 184 -21.31 -11.25 -7.43
N GLU A 185 -22.43 -11.80 -7.91
CA GLU A 185 -22.57 -12.13 -9.32
C GLU A 185 -22.81 -10.86 -10.15
N LEU A 186 -22.08 -10.78 -11.26
CA LEU A 186 -22.18 -9.71 -12.23
C LEU A 186 -22.88 -10.19 -13.50
N THR A 187 -23.77 -9.36 -14.01
CA THR A 187 -24.26 -9.51 -15.38
C THR A 187 -23.12 -9.25 -16.37
N PRO A 188 -23.21 -9.76 -17.62
CA PRO A 188 -22.20 -9.48 -18.65
C PRO A 188 -21.98 -7.99 -18.90
N GLN A 189 -23.03 -7.18 -18.77
CA GLN A 189 -22.95 -5.73 -18.93
C GLN A 189 -22.21 -5.05 -17.77
N GLU A 190 -22.55 -5.40 -16.52
CA GLU A 190 -21.84 -4.88 -15.33
C GLU A 190 -20.37 -5.25 -15.38
N LYS A 191 -20.06 -6.51 -15.75
CA LYS A 191 -18.68 -6.98 -15.93
C LYS A 191 -17.93 -6.13 -16.95
N LYS A 192 -18.52 -5.87 -18.12
CA LYS A 192 -17.91 -5.03 -19.15
C LYS A 192 -17.64 -3.62 -18.65
N LEU A 193 -18.60 -3.01 -17.95
CA LEU A 193 -18.46 -1.66 -17.41
C LEU A 193 -17.37 -1.57 -16.34
N LEU A 194 -17.31 -2.53 -15.40
CA LEU A 194 -16.27 -2.58 -14.38
C LEU A 194 -14.87 -2.82 -14.95
N SER A 195 -14.76 -3.45 -16.13
CA SER A 195 -13.50 -3.62 -16.85
C SER A 195 -12.98 -2.35 -17.52
N GLU A 196 -13.76 -1.26 -17.59
CA GLU A 196 -13.30 0.03 -18.15
C GLU A 196 -12.39 0.82 -17.20
N GLY A 197 -12.24 0.38 -15.95
CA GLY A 197 -11.32 0.97 -14.98
C GLY A 197 -11.92 1.04 -13.56
N PRO A 198 -11.08 0.88 -12.53
CA PRO A 198 -11.53 0.83 -11.14
C PRO A 198 -12.21 2.15 -10.71
N GLY A 199 -13.35 2.04 -10.04
CA GLY A 199 -14.09 3.18 -9.50
C GLY A 199 -14.76 4.09 -10.53
N LYS A 200 -14.73 3.74 -11.82
CA LYS A 200 -15.46 4.47 -12.88
C LYS A 200 -16.96 4.18 -12.83
N TYR A 201 -17.32 2.94 -12.49
CA TYR A 201 -18.69 2.50 -12.30
C TYR A 201 -18.81 1.81 -10.94
N SER A 202 -20.01 1.88 -10.35
CA SER A 202 -20.33 1.12 -9.15
C SER A 202 -21.78 0.66 -9.20
N PHE A 203 -22.04 -0.53 -8.67
CA PHE A 203 -23.36 -1.16 -8.67
C PHE A 203 -23.73 -1.57 -7.24
N GLY A 204 -24.97 -1.27 -6.84
CA GLY A 204 -25.51 -1.79 -5.59
C GLY A 204 -25.74 -3.29 -5.70
N LYS A 205 -25.13 -4.08 -4.83
CA LYS A 205 -25.21 -5.54 -4.83
C LYS A 205 -25.28 -6.07 -3.39
N VAL A 206 -25.99 -7.17 -3.24
CA VAL A 206 -25.83 -8.07 -2.09
C VAL A 206 -24.96 -9.21 -2.59
N GLY A 207 -23.96 -9.57 -1.80
CA GLY A 207 -23.05 -10.67 -2.11
C GLY A 207 -23.38 -11.92 -1.32
N HIS A 208 -22.57 -12.94 -1.55
CA HIS A 208 -22.53 -14.17 -0.78
C HIS A 208 -21.10 -14.44 -0.33
N CYS A 209 -20.93 -15.02 0.86
CA CYS A 209 -19.65 -15.46 1.36
C CYS A 209 -19.11 -16.59 0.46
N SER A 210 -17.90 -16.42 -0.03
CA SER A 210 -17.24 -17.41 -0.88
C SER A 210 -16.67 -18.57 -0.08
N GLU A 211 -16.52 -19.74 -0.70
CA GLU A 211 -15.80 -20.86 -0.08
C GLU A 211 -14.29 -20.58 -0.05
N PHE A 212 -13.80 -20.02 -1.15
CA PHE A 212 -12.40 -19.67 -1.37
C PHE A 212 -12.31 -18.32 -2.11
N VAL A 213 -11.11 -17.76 -2.19
CA VAL A 213 -10.83 -16.50 -2.90
C VAL A 213 -9.84 -16.77 -4.02
N PHE A 214 -10.32 -17.43 -5.08
CA PHE A 214 -9.52 -17.77 -6.27
C PHE A 214 -10.27 -17.39 -7.54
N GLY A 215 -9.53 -17.05 -8.59
CA GLY A 215 -10.06 -16.55 -9.85
C GLY A 215 -10.47 -15.08 -9.79
N CYS A 216 -11.25 -14.64 -10.76
CA CYS A 216 -11.76 -13.28 -10.85
C CYS A 216 -13.17 -13.16 -10.27
N TYR A 217 -13.34 -12.29 -9.28
CA TYR A 217 -14.58 -12.08 -8.55
C TYR A 217 -14.84 -10.60 -8.31
N ALA A 218 -16.09 -10.27 -8.02
CA ALA A 218 -16.53 -8.91 -7.75
C ALA A 218 -16.80 -8.78 -6.25
N ARG A 219 -15.91 -8.12 -5.51
CA ARG A 219 -16.07 -7.93 -4.06
C ARG A 219 -17.15 -6.91 -3.75
N VAL A 220 -17.98 -7.23 -2.76
CA VAL A 220 -18.99 -6.32 -2.24
C VAL A 220 -18.42 -5.60 -1.02
N ASN A 221 -18.45 -4.28 -1.08
CA ASN A 221 -18.07 -3.41 0.02
C ASN A 221 -19.16 -2.36 0.21
N ASN A 222 -19.70 -2.30 1.42
CA ASN A 222 -20.81 -1.46 1.83
C ASN A 222 -22.01 -1.59 0.87
N GLY A 223 -22.32 -2.84 0.48
CA GLY A 223 -23.39 -3.18 -0.45
C GLY A 223 -23.15 -2.71 -1.89
N LYS A 224 -21.89 -2.49 -2.28
CA LYS A 224 -21.52 -2.04 -3.63
C LYS A 224 -20.35 -2.84 -4.20
N VAL A 225 -20.31 -2.93 -5.52
CA VAL A 225 -19.17 -3.42 -6.29
C VAL A 225 -18.68 -2.28 -7.17
N ASP A 226 -17.38 -1.99 -7.16
CA ASP A 226 -16.72 -0.94 -7.96
C ASP A 226 -15.52 -1.44 -8.79
N GLY A 227 -15.29 -2.76 -8.80
CA GLY A 227 -14.25 -3.41 -9.58
C GLY A 227 -14.35 -4.93 -9.60
N ILE A 228 -13.45 -5.55 -10.35
CA ILE A 228 -13.24 -7.00 -10.38
C ILE A 228 -11.81 -7.26 -9.93
N LEU A 229 -11.66 -8.15 -8.97
CA LEU A 229 -10.38 -8.57 -8.41
C LEU A 229 -10.09 -9.98 -8.89
N CYS A 230 -8.87 -10.22 -9.34
CA CYS A 230 -8.41 -11.55 -9.69
C CYS A 230 -7.31 -11.95 -8.71
N ALA A 231 -7.45 -13.14 -8.12
CA ALA A 231 -6.45 -13.79 -7.30
C ALA A 231 -6.16 -15.18 -7.90
N ASP A 232 -4.91 -15.61 -7.95
CA ASP A 232 -4.50 -16.92 -8.51
C ASP A 232 -4.38 -18.02 -7.41
#